data_AF-A0A2N2IY71-F1
#
_entry.id   AF-A0A2N2IY71-F1
#
_cell.length_a   1.000
_cell.length_b   1.000
_cell.length_c   1.000
_cell.angle_alpha   90.00
_cell.angle_beta   90.00
_cell.angle_gamma   90.00
#
_symmetry.space_group_name_H-M   'P 1'
#
loop_
_entity.id
_entity.type
_entity.pdbx_description
1 polymer ?
#
loop_
_entity_poly.entity_id
_entity_poly.type
_entity_poly.pdbx_seq_one_letter_code
_entity_poly.pdbx_strand_id
1 'polypeptide(L)'
;MTKKTQQPALVDDAPFEESIKQLAEIVDKLEGGDLPLDESVALFEKGMGIAKRSQAQLDRAEKKVEELLAVEADGTPVTRPFEE
;
A
#
# COMPACT_ATOMS: atom_id res chain seq x y z
N MET A 1 -2.58 35.29 -7.41
CA MET A 1 -1.60 34.22 -7.68
C MET A 1 -1.97 33.04 -6.80
N THR A 2 -2.75 32.11 -7.34
CA THR A 2 -3.25 30.91 -6.64
C THR A 2 -2.10 29.93 -6.47
N LYS A 3 -1.56 29.80 -5.26
CA LYS A 3 -0.55 28.80 -4.93
C LYS A 3 -1.21 27.42 -5.04
N LYS A 4 -0.83 26.70 -6.09
CA LYS A 4 -1.19 25.31 -6.36
C LYS A 4 -0.52 24.46 -5.28
N THR A 5 -1.28 24.05 -4.26
CA THR A 5 -0.81 23.15 -3.20
C THR A 5 -0.31 21.88 -3.88
N GLN A 6 1.00 21.69 -3.83
CA GLN A 6 1.68 20.58 -4.46
C GLN A 6 1.50 19.38 -3.53
N GLN A 7 0.45 18.62 -3.77
CA GLN A 7 0.23 17.32 -3.17
C GLN A 7 1.49 16.47 -3.45
N PRO A 8 2.13 15.85 -2.45
CA PRO A 8 3.29 15.02 -2.71
C PRO A 8 2.83 13.91 -3.65
N ALA A 9 3.53 13.81 -4.79
CA ALA A 9 3.21 12.86 -5.83
C ALA A 9 3.01 11.48 -5.20
N LEU A 10 1.79 10.96 -5.35
CA LEU A 10 1.50 9.55 -5.14
C LEU A 10 2.49 8.82 -6.04
N VAL A 11 3.52 8.21 -5.43
CA VAL A 11 4.34 7.22 -6.11
C VAL A 11 3.34 6.26 -6.76
N ASP A 12 3.49 5.97 -8.06
CA ASP A 12 2.58 5.14 -8.87
C ASP A 12 2.44 3.70 -8.33
N ASP A 13 1.92 3.55 -7.11
CA ASP A 13 1.50 2.31 -6.49
C ASP A 13 0.17 1.96 -7.14
N ALA A 14 0.14 0.83 -7.85
CA ALA A 14 -1.12 0.26 -8.34
C ALA A 14 -2.13 0.16 -7.18
N PRO A 15 -3.44 0.32 -7.44
CA PRO A 15 -4.49 0.12 -6.44
C PRO A 15 -4.27 -1.18 -5.63
N PHE A 16 -4.67 -1.17 -4.36
CA PHE A 16 -4.43 -2.32 -3.47
C PHE A 16 -4.99 -3.62 -4.08
N GLU A 17 -6.20 -3.53 -4.61
CA GLU A 17 -6.93 -4.62 -5.24
C GLU A 17 -6.19 -5.15 -6.48
N GLU A 18 -5.56 -4.25 -7.24
CA GLU A 18 -4.74 -4.63 -8.38
C GLU A 18 -3.45 -5.32 -7.93
N SER A 19 -2.80 -4.81 -6.88
CA SER A 19 -1.60 -5.42 -6.30
C SER A 19 -1.89 -6.84 -5.79
N ILE A 20 -3.01 -7.06 -5.11
CA ILE A 20 -3.44 -8.39 -4.66
C ILE A 20 -3.74 -9.31 -5.85
N LYS A 21 -4.39 -8.81 -6.90
CA LYS A 21 -4.63 -9.58 -8.11
C LYS A 21 -3.32 -10.01 -8.79
N GLN A 22 -2.38 -9.08 -8.95
CA GLN A 22 -1.07 -9.39 -9.54
C GLN A 22 -0.28 -10.39 -8.68
N LEU A 23 -0.39 -10.32 -7.35
CA LEU A 23 0.26 -11.27 -6.45
C LEU A 23 -0.35 -12.68 -6.61
N ALA A 24 -1.68 -12.79 -6.69
CA ALA A 24 -2.36 -14.07 -6.94
C ALA A 24 -1.92 -14.69 -8.28
N GLU A 25 -1.86 -13.90 -9.35
CA GLU A 25 -1.37 -14.38 -10.65
C GLU A 25 0.09 -14.86 -10.62
N ILE A 26 0.93 -14.26 -9.76
CA ILE A 26 2.32 -14.70 -9.57
C ILE A 26 2.35 -16.03 -8.82
N VAL A 27 1.56 -16.18 -7.75
CA VAL A 27 1.45 -17.42 -6.98
C VAL A 27 0.99 -18.56 -7.89
N ASP A 28 -0.08 -18.37 -8.66
CA ASP A 28 -0.61 -19.38 -9.59
C ASP A 28 0.47 -19.86 -10.58
N LYS A 29 1.29 -18.93 -11.10
CA LYS A 29 2.40 -19.27 -12.01
C LYS A 29 3.52 -20.04 -11.33
N LEU A 30 3.88 -19.67 -10.11
CA LEU A 30 4.92 -20.36 -9.33
C LEU A 30 4.49 -21.76 -8.92
N GLU A 31 3.21 -21.94 -8.56
CA GLU A 31 2.64 -23.25 -8.20
C GLU A 31 2.53 -24.19 -9.41
N GLY A 32 2.44 -23.64 -10.63
CA GLY A 32 2.42 -24.42 -11.86
C GLY A 32 3.68 -25.27 -12.12
N GLY A 33 4.84 -24.88 -11.58
CA GLY A 33 6.06 -25.70 -11.60
C GLY A 33 6.78 -25.86 -12.95
N ASP A 34 6.20 -25.39 -14.05
CA ASP A 34 6.75 -25.51 -15.41
C ASP A 34 7.75 -24.38 -15.79
N LEU A 35 8.07 -23.49 -14.84
CA LEU A 35 8.93 -22.34 -15.08
C LEU A 35 10.42 -22.69 -14.95
N PRO A 36 11.28 -22.14 -15.83
CA PRO A 36 12.72 -22.12 -15.59
C PRO A 36 13.07 -21.49 -14.24
N LEU A 37 14.21 -21.89 -13.66
CA LEU A 37 14.66 -21.38 -12.36
C LEU A 37 14.78 -19.85 -12.34
N ASP A 38 15.41 -19.27 -13.36
CA ASP A 38 15.62 -17.82 -13.44
C ASP A 38 14.29 -17.05 -13.50
N GLU A 39 13.28 -17.59 -14.20
CA GLU A 39 11.94 -17.00 -14.25
C GLU A 39 11.22 -17.12 -12.90
N SER A 40 11.35 -18.27 -12.23
CA SER A 40 10.79 -18.50 -10.91
C SER A 40 11.35 -17.52 -9.88
N VAL A 41 12.66 -17.27 -9.93
CA VAL A 41 13.33 -16.28 -9.06
C VAL A 41 12.83 -14.87 -9.36
N ALA A 42 12.74 -14.48 -10.64
CA ALA A 42 12.24 -13.16 -11.03
C ALA A 42 10.79 -12.92 -10.59
N LEU A 43 9.91 -13.92 -10.73
CA LEU A 43 8.53 -13.85 -10.25
C LEU A 43 8.47 -13.74 -8.74
N PHE A 44 9.30 -14.48 -8.00
CA PHE A 44 9.39 -14.40 -6.55
C PHE A 44 9.80 -12.99 -6.09
N GLU A 45 10.87 -12.42 -6.67
CA GLU A 45 11.31 -11.05 -6.36
C GLU A 45 10.22 -10.02 -6.64
N LYS A 46 9.52 -10.15 -7.78
CA LYS A 46 8.37 -9.29 -8.12
C LYS A 46 7.26 -9.42 -7.08
N GLY A 47 6.90 -10.65 -6.69
CA GLY A 47 5.89 -10.94 -5.69
C GLY A 47 6.23 -10.33 -4.33
N MET A 48 7.48 -10.46 -3.89
CA MET A 48 7.99 -9.84 -2.66
C MET A 48 7.89 -8.30 -2.70
N GLY A 49 8.20 -7.70 -3.85
CA GLY A 49 8.05 -6.26 -4.05
C GLY A 49 6.59 -5.81 -3.93
N ILE A 50 5.66 -6.54 -4.56
CA ILE A 50 4.21 -6.25 -4.47
C ILE A 50 3.71 -6.42 -3.03
N ALA A 51 4.08 -7.50 -2.35
CA ALA A 51 3.69 -7.76 -0.97
C ALA A 51 4.15 -6.65 -0.03
N LYS A 52 5.40 -6.21 -0.16
CA LYS A 52 5.97 -5.11 0.63
C LYS A 52 5.22 -3.79 0.43
N ARG A 53 4.88 -3.44 -0.82
CA ARG A 53 4.11 -2.22 -1.11
C ARG A 53 2.67 -2.31 -0.60
N SER A 54 2.04 -3.46 -0.76
CA SER A 54 0.68 -3.72 -0.28
C SER A 54 0.60 -3.58 1.24
N GLN A 55 1.59 -4.11 1.98
CA GLN A 55 1.67 -3.93 3.43
C GLN A 55 1.81 -2.45 3.80
N ALA A 56 2.71 -1.71 3.13
CA ALA A 56 2.87 -0.28 3.39
C ALA A 56 1.58 0.52 3.12
N GLN A 57 0.78 0.10 2.14
CA GLN A 57 -0.52 0.73 1.87
C GLN A 57 -1.53 0.45 2.99
N LEU A 58 -1.58 -0.78 3.51
CA LEU A 58 -2.41 -1.14 4.65
C LEU A 58 -2.02 -0.37 5.90
N ASP A 59 -0.71 -0.27 6.21
CA ASP A 59 -0.22 0.48 7.37
C ASP A 59 -0.62 1.97 7.30
N ARG A 60 -0.60 2.56 6.10
CA ARG A 60 -1.07 3.93 5.87
C ARG A 60 -2.57 4.07 6.09
N ALA A 61 -3.35 3.11 5.61
CA ALA A 61 -4.80 3.10 5.78
C ALA A 61 -5.19 2.93 7.26
N GLU A 62 -4.53 2.02 7.98
CA GLU A 62 -4.72 1.79 9.41
C GLU A 62 -4.46 3.06 10.21
N LYS A 63 -3.29 3.69 10.04
CA LYS A 63 -2.97 4.98 10.69
C LYS A 63 -4.03 6.03 10.39
N LYS A 64 -4.51 6.09 9.15
CA LYS A 64 -5.54 7.06 8.79
C LYS A 64 -6.86 6.80 9.52
N VAL A 65 -7.22 5.53 9.72
CA VAL A 65 -8.41 5.13 10.51
C VAL A 65 -8.22 5.48 11.98
N GLU A 66 -7.08 5.13 12.58
CA GLU A 66 -6.74 5.47 13.98
C GLU A 66 -6.85 6.97 14.23
N GLU A 67 -6.28 7.77 13.32
CA GLU A 67 -6.35 9.23 13.36
C GLU A 67 -7.78 9.80 13.29
N LEU A 68 -8.68 9.14 12.55
CA LEU A 68 -10.09 9.56 12.43
C LEU A 68 -10.92 9.12 13.65
N LEU A 69 -10.56 8.00 14.26
CA LEU A 69 -11.21 7.45 15.45
C LEU A 69 -10.62 7.98 16.76
N ALA A 70 -9.57 8.80 16.71
CA ALA A 70 -8.95 9.40 17.88
C ALA A 70 -9.94 10.34 18.59
N VAL A 71 -10.58 9.81 19.63
CA VAL A 71 -11.38 10.53 20.63
C VAL A 71 -10.65 10.44 21.97
N GLU A 72 -10.60 11.55 22.69
CA GLU A 72 -10.08 11.60 24.06
C GLU A 72 -10.97 10.78 25.01
N ALA A 73 -10.47 10.50 26.22
CA ALA A 73 -11.17 9.67 27.21
C ALA A 73 -12.55 10.23 27.64
N ASP A 74 -12.84 11.50 27.35
CA ASP A 74 -14.11 12.17 27.62
C ASP A 74 -15.02 12.29 26.38
N GLY A 75 -14.64 11.70 25.25
CA GLY A 75 -15.39 11.74 23.99
C GLY A 75 -15.11 12.97 23.13
N THR A 76 -14.15 13.83 23.52
CA THR A 76 -13.75 14.99 22.71
C THR A 76 -12.91 14.54 21.49
N PRO A 77 -13.21 14.98 20.26
CA PRO A 77 -12.38 14.68 19.10
C PRO A 77 -10.96 15.23 19.28
N VAL A 78 -9.94 14.40 19.04
CA VAL A 78 -8.54 14.84 19.08
C VAL A 78 -8.27 15.70 17.85
N THR A 79 -8.09 17.00 18.04
CA THR A 79 -7.67 17.93 16.98
C THR A 79 -6.16 18.10 16.97
N ARG A 80 -5.55 18.18 15.79
CA ARG A 80 -4.13 18.56 15.62
C ARG A 80 -4.04 19.83 14.78
N PRO A 81 -3.07 20.72 15.07
CA PRO A 81 -2.82 21.90 14.25
C PRO A 81 -2.54 21.50 12.81
N PHE A 82 -3.14 22.22 11.86
CA PHE A 82 -2.82 22.07 10.46
C PHE A 82 -1.45 22.73 10.23
N GLU A 83 -0.40 21.96 9.96
CA GLU A 83 0.88 22.51 9.53
C GLU A 83 0.82 22.76 8.00
N GLU A 84 1.06 24.01 7.59
CA GLU A 84 1.05 24.47 6.18
C GLU A 84 2.28 24.01 5.37
#